data_AF-A0AAD6U7V6-F1
#
_entry.id   AF-A0AAD6U7V6-F1
#
_cell.length_a   1.000
_cell.length_b   1.000
_cell.length_c   1.000
_cell.angle_alpha   90.00
_cell.angle_beta   90.00
_cell.angle_gamma   90.00
#
_symmetry.space_group_name_H-M   'P 1'
#
loop_
_entity.id
_entity.type
_entity.pdbx_description
1 polymer ?
#
loop_
_entity_poly.entity_id
_entity_poly.type
_entity_poly.pdbx_seq_one_letter_code
_entity_poly.pdbx_strand_id
1 'polypeptide(L)'
;DPLLEFGAIDGMMSGKTAEQTMQLRDVVMRYSLPHRNFYWNHLAQGVKDMAKIKITREDLVARQVGTTIVYMLNDFHLEQFAQLSLAVHQVLDGLDDFRGKSGNQRFPFDPEWKILRLMEENLSRSTILMTCSTMQLRLERALQRISISLNAIKKVYGHGGLDTLSSLESTRDSVRSEFGQEEGKVELGKLLARPDYAAK
;
A
#
# COMPACT_ATOMS: atom_id res chain seq x y z
N ASP A 1 -4.85 -24.24 -3.04
CA ASP A 1 -4.68 -23.04 -3.86
C ASP A 1 -4.90 -21.80 -2.98
N PRO A 2 -3.93 -20.88 -2.85
CA PRO A 2 -4.06 -19.67 -2.03
C PRO A 2 -5.21 -18.73 -2.45
N LEU A 3 -5.73 -18.88 -3.68
CA LEU A 3 -6.83 -18.05 -4.18
C LEU A 3 -8.23 -18.57 -3.83
N LEU A 4 -8.35 -19.74 -3.18
CA LEU A 4 -9.65 -20.33 -2.83
C LEU A 4 -10.51 -19.36 -1.99
N GLU A 5 -9.91 -18.70 -1.01
CA GLU A 5 -10.60 -17.72 -0.16
C GLU A 5 -11.07 -16.46 -0.91
N PHE A 6 -10.53 -16.23 -2.10
CA PHE A 6 -10.86 -15.10 -2.96
C PHE A 6 -11.86 -15.49 -4.05
N GLY A 7 -12.37 -16.73 -4.06
CA GLY A 7 -13.37 -17.18 -5.01
C GLY A 7 -12.83 -17.80 -6.30
N ALA A 8 -11.55 -18.23 -6.30
CA ALA A 8 -11.02 -18.96 -7.45
C ALA A 8 -11.68 -20.34 -7.59
N ILE A 9 -11.98 -20.72 -8.83
CA ILE A 9 -12.50 -22.04 -9.23
C ILE A 9 -11.45 -22.67 -10.14
N ASP A 10 -11.02 -23.90 -9.85
CA ASP A 10 -9.95 -24.61 -10.56
C ASP A 10 -8.66 -23.79 -10.74
N GLY A 11 -8.34 -22.97 -9.74
CA GLY A 11 -7.15 -22.12 -9.78
C GLY A 11 -7.30 -20.82 -10.57
N MET A 12 -8.51 -20.46 -10.99
CA MET A 12 -8.78 -19.30 -11.84
C MET A 12 -9.76 -18.32 -11.21
N MET A 13 -9.45 -17.02 -11.29
CA MET A 13 -10.36 -15.96 -10.88
C MET A 13 -11.40 -15.71 -11.99
N SER A 14 -12.68 -15.68 -11.63
CA SER A 14 -13.76 -15.43 -12.59
C SER A 14 -13.59 -14.06 -13.29
N GLY A 15 -13.77 -14.02 -14.61
CA GLY A 15 -13.66 -12.79 -15.40
C GLY A 15 -12.24 -12.20 -15.50
N LYS A 16 -11.20 -12.95 -15.17
CA LYS A 16 -9.79 -12.52 -15.24
C LYS A 16 -8.98 -13.45 -16.15
N THR A 17 -7.90 -12.91 -16.72
CA THR A 17 -6.97 -13.72 -17.52
C THR A 17 -6.16 -14.65 -16.63
N ALA A 18 -5.54 -15.68 -17.22
CA ALA A 18 -4.62 -16.57 -16.51
C ALA A 18 -3.42 -15.80 -15.92
N GLU A 19 -2.92 -14.81 -16.66
CA GLU A 19 -1.84 -13.94 -16.21
C GLU A 19 -2.25 -13.13 -14.98
N GLN A 20 -3.40 -12.45 -15.01
CA GLN A 20 -3.91 -11.68 -13.87
C GLN A 20 -4.16 -12.57 -12.64
N THR A 21 -4.68 -13.77 -12.85
CA THR A 21 -4.86 -14.76 -11.79
C THR A 21 -3.52 -15.17 -11.18
N MET A 22 -2.51 -15.45 -12.02
CA MET A 22 -1.19 -15.85 -11.56
C MET A 22 -0.48 -14.72 -10.80
N GLN A 23 -0.60 -13.47 -11.28
CA GLN A 23 -0.11 -12.29 -10.56
C GLN A 23 -0.76 -12.17 -9.17
N LEU A 24 -2.09 -12.33 -9.07
CA LEU A 24 -2.76 -12.30 -7.77
C LEU A 24 -2.30 -13.45 -6.86
N ARG A 25 -2.10 -14.66 -7.41
CA ARG A 25 -1.56 -15.80 -6.67
C ARG A 25 -0.21 -15.46 -6.07
N ASP A 26 0.70 -14.90 -6.85
CA ASP A 26 2.04 -14.52 -6.39
C ASP A 26 1.98 -13.45 -5.29
N VAL A 27 1.08 -12.48 -5.42
CA VAL A 27 0.82 -11.45 -4.40
C VAL A 27 0.33 -12.07 -3.09
N VAL A 28 -0.68 -12.94 -3.14
CA VAL A 28 -1.24 -13.59 -1.95
C VAL A 28 -0.20 -14.49 -1.28
N MET A 29 0.59 -15.22 -2.06
CA MET A 29 1.68 -16.04 -1.57
C MET A 29 2.76 -15.19 -0.89
N ARG A 30 3.19 -14.09 -1.52
CA ARG A 30 4.18 -13.16 -0.94
C ARG A 30 3.70 -12.51 0.35
N TYR A 31 2.40 -12.24 0.46
CA TYR A 31 1.79 -11.69 1.67
C TYR A 31 1.72 -12.72 2.82
N SER A 32 1.42 -13.98 2.50
CA SER A 32 1.00 -14.99 3.49
C SER A 32 2.08 -15.99 3.87
N LEU A 33 3.06 -16.24 3.00
CA LEU A 33 4.12 -17.21 3.24
C LEU A 33 5.32 -16.61 3.97
N PRO A 34 6.15 -17.48 4.61
CA PRO A 34 7.41 -17.05 5.20
C PRO A 34 8.35 -16.43 4.17
N HIS A 35 9.12 -15.44 4.62
CA HIS A 35 10.23 -14.92 3.84
C HIS A 35 11.26 -16.03 3.58
N ARG A 36 11.89 -16.03 2.39
CA ARG A 36 12.87 -17.07 2.02
C ARG A 36 14.05 -17.17 2.99
N ASN A 37 14.46 -16.05 3.55
CA ASN A 37 15.53 -15.96 4.54
C ASN A 37 15.01 -15.93 6.00
N PHE A 38 13.74 -16.30 6.22
CA PHE A 38 13.10 -16.36 7.54
C PHE A 38 13.10 -15.04 8.33
N TYR A 39 13.20 -13.88 7.67
CA TYR A 39 13.02 -12.57 8.31
C TYR A 39 11.65 -12.41 8.96
N TRP A 40 10.61 -13.07 8.44
CA TRP A 40 9.27 -13.11 9.01
C TRP A 40 8.50 -14.35 8.55
N ASN A 41 7.52 -14.77 9.35
CA ASN A 41 6.62 -15.90 9.03
C ASN A 41 5.54 -15.53 8.01
N HIS A 42 5.11 -14.27 8.01
CA HIS A 42 4.23 -13.67 7.00
C HIS A 42 4.39 -12.15 7.05
N LEU A 43 4.10 -11.45 5.95
CA LEU A 43 4.46 -10.04 5.79
C LEU A 43 3.84 -9.14 6.87
N ALA A 44 2.58 -9.41 7.23
CA ALA A 44 1.88 -8.67 8.28
C ALA A 44 2.57 -8.75 9.64
N GLN A 45 3.19 -9.90 9.97
CA GLN A 45 3.95 -10.05 11.22
C GLN A 45 5.24 -9.25 11.15
N GLY A 46 6.00 -9.37 10.05
CA GLY A 46 7.25 -8.63 9.85
C GLY A 46 7.08 -7.12 9.99
N VAL A 47 6.01 -6.56 9.40
CA VAL A 47 5.66 -5.14 9.56
C VAL A 47 5.35 -4.78 11.02
N LYS A 48 4.53 -5.59 11.71
CA LYS A 48 4.17 -5.34 13.11
C LYS A 48 5.36 -5.43 14.06
N ASP A 49 6.29 -6.33 13.79
CA ASP A 49 7.49 -6.47 14.61
C ASP A 49 8.46 -5.32 14.35
N MET A 50 8.65 -4.94 13.09
CA MET A 50 9.43 -3.75 12.72
C MET A 50 8.88 -2.47 13.38
N ALA A 51 7.56 -2.31 13.45
CA ALA A 51 6.94 -1.15 14.10
C ALA A 51 7.21 -1.07 15.61
N LYS A 52 7.55 -2.19 16.27
CA LYS A 52 7.89 -2.23 17.71
C LYS A 52 9.38 -1.98 17.97
N ILE A 53 10.24 -2.10 16.96
CA ILE A 53 11.68 -1.89 17.11
C ILE A 53 11.92 -0.41 17.39
N LYS A 54 12.56 -0.11 18.53
CA LYS A 54 12.98 1.25 18.86
C LYS A 54 14.39 1.46 18.33
N ILE A 55 14.52 2.20 17.23
CA ILE A 55 15.83 2.61 16.69
C ILE A 55 16.36 3.78 17.52
N THR A 56 17.58 3.63 18.04
CA THR A 56 18.26 4.64 18.86
C THR A 56 19.56 5.10 18.21
N ARG A 57 20.31 5.97 18.89
CA ARG A 57 21.56 6.53 18.33
C ARG A 57 22.66 5.49 18.23
N GLU A 58 22.60 4.47 19.06
CA GLU A 58 23.53 3.35 19.15
C GLU A 58 23.42 2.44 17.91
N ASP A 59 22.27 2.47 17.23
CA ASP A 59 22.05 1.74 15.98
C ASP A 59 22.65 2.45 14.75
N LEU A 60 23.26 3.62 14.94
CA LEU A 60 23.84 4.42 13.88
C LEU A 60 25.35 4.24 13.81
N VAL A 61 25.85 4.00 12.61
CA VAL A 61 27.28 3.91 12.31
C VAL A 61 27.75 5.20 11.67
N ALA A 62 28.90 5.71 12.10
CA ALA A 62 29.57 6.84 11.47
C ALA A 62 30.58 6.33 10.44
N ARG A 63 30.59 6.92 9.24
CA ARG A 63 31.51 6.61 8.15
C ARG A 63 32.17 7.89 7.65
N GLN A 64 33.47 7.83 7.41
CA GLN A 64 34.20 8.90 6.74
C GLN A 64 33.99 8.77 5.22
N VAL A 65 33.43 9.80 4.58
CA VAL A 65 33.30 9.91 3.12
C VAL A 65 34.03 11.17 2.68
N GLY A 66 35.26 10.99 2.18
CA GLY A 66 36.18 12.09 1.90
C GLY A 66 36.55 12.86 3.17
N THR A 67 36.23 14.15 3.20
CA THR A 67 36.46 15.03 4.36
C THR A 67 35.26 15.12 5.30
N THR A 68 34.14 14.47 4.96
CA THR A 68 32.87 14.59 5.69
C THR A 68 32.57 13.30 6.44
N ILE A 69 32.03 13.43 7.65
CA ILE A 69 31.48 12.29 8.39
C ILE A 69 29.98 12.21 8.05
N VAL A 70 29.58 11.07 7.51
CA VAL A 70 28.18 10.71 7.30
C VAL A 70 27.77 9.66 8.32
N TYR A 71 26.47 9.59 8.57
CA TYR A 71 25.86 8.59 9.42
C TYR A 71 24.98 7.67 8.59
N MET A 72 24.88 6.44 9.02
CA MET A 72 24.04 5.41 8.42
C MET A 72 23.38 4.59 9.50
N LEU A 73 22.21 4.04 9.22
CA LEU A 73 21.65 2.97 10.03
C LEU A 73 22.54 1.73 9.89
N ASN A 74 22.70 0.95 10.96
CA ASN A 74 23.47 -0.30 10.89
C ASN A 74 22.90 -1.25 9.81
N ASP A 75 23.79 -2.06 9.23
CA ASP A 75 23.44 -2.90 8.08
C ASP A 75 22.28 -3.85 8.38
N PHE A 76 22.21 -4.36 9.61
CA PHE A 76 21.15 -5.26 10.06
C PHE A 76 19.76 -4.60 9.96
N HIS A 77 19.57 -3.43 10.56
CA HIS A 77 18.29 -2.74 10.49
C HIS A 77 18.00 -2.18 9.11
N LEU A 78 19.01 -1.70 8.40
CA LEU A 78 18.87 -1.22 7.02
C LEU A 78 18.37 -2.33 6.10
N GLU A 79 18.94 -3.54 6.22
CA GLU A 79 18.49 -4.71 5.47
C GLU A 79 17.04 -5.09 5.84
N GLN A 80 16.69 -5.10 7.13
CA GLN A 80 15.31 -5.39 7.54
C GLN A 80 14.31 -4.38 6.95
N PHE A 81 14.63 -3.08 6.97
CA PHE A 81 13.81 -2.06 6.32
C PHE A 81 13.72 -2.28 4.81
N ALA A 82 14.83 -2.58 4.14
CA ALA A 82 14.87 -2.79 2.70
C ALA A 82 14.00 -3.98 2.26
N GLN A 83 14.14 -5.12 2.95
CA GLN A 83 13.41 -6.34 2.64
C GLN A 83 11.90 -6.16 2.85
N LEU A 84 11.49 -5.56 3.97
CA LEU A 84 10.07 -5.27 4.24
C LEU A 84 9.50 -4.28 3.23
N SER A 85 10.25 -3.21 2.93
CA SER A 85 9.85 -2.18 1.97
C SER A 85 9.64 -2.77 0.58
N LEU A 86 10.56 -3.63 0.13
CA LEU A 86 10.45 -4.33 -1.16
C LEU A 86 9.22 -5.26 -1.19
N ALA A 87 9.03 -6.08 -0.16
CA ALA A 87 7.90 -7.00 -0.11
C ALA A 87 6.56 -6.27 -0.09
N VAL A 88 6.43 -5.20 0.71
CA VAL A 88 5.25 -4.34 0.77
C VAL A 88 4.99 -3.68 -0.57
N HIS A 89 6.02 -3.15 -1.22
CA HIS A 89 5.89 -2.50 -2.52
C HIS A 89 5.38 -3.48 -3.58
N GLN A 90 5.96 -4.68 -3.68
CA GLN A 90 5.54 -5.72 -4.62
C GLN A 90 4.09 -6.17 -4.40
N VAL A 91 3.66 -6.31 -3.15
CA VAL A 91 2.27 -6.67 -2.83
C VAL A 91 1.31 -5.55 -3.20
N LEU A 92 1.65 -4.30 -2.88
CA LEU A 92 0.81 -3.14 -3.24
C LEU A 92 0.67 -2.98 -4.76
N ASP A 93 1.79 -3.05 -5.49
CA ASP A 93 1.80 -2.90 -6.93
C ASP A 93 0.99 -4.01 -7.60
N GLY A 94 1.20 -5.27 -7.22
CA GLY A 94 0.43 -6.37 -7.78
C GLY A 94 -1.08 -6.30 -7.47
N LEU A 95 -1.46 -5.77 -6.29
CA LEU A 95 -2.87 -5.53 -5.98
C LEU A 95 -3.46 -4.36 -6.78
N ASP A 96 -2.70 -3.29 -6.99
CA ASP A 96 -3.13 -2.14 -7.77
C ASP A 96 -3.23 -2.50 -9.26
N ASP A 97 -2.31 -3.31 -9.78
CA ASP A 97 -2.32 -3.87 -11.14
C ASP A 97 -3.53 -4.78 -11.36
N PHE A 98 -3.79 -5.73 -10.46
CA PHE A 98 -4.94 -6.64 -10.56
C PHE A 98 -6.29 -5.89 -10.59
N ARG A 99 -6.35 -4.74 -9.90
CA ARG A 99 -7.52 -3.85 -9.83
C ARG A 99 -7.57 -2.83 -10.96
N GLY A 100 -6.59 -2.80 -11.87
CA GLY A 100 -6.55 -1.88 -13.01
C GLY A 100 -6.33 -0.42 -12.61
N LYS A 101 -5.67 -0.14 -11.48
CA LYS A 101 -5.41 1.23 -11.04
C LYS A 101 -4.27 1.88 -11.83
N SER A 102 -4.51 3.10 -12.31
CA SER A 102 -3.52 3.93 -12.99
C SER A 102 -2.68 4.74 -11.99
N GLY A 103 -1.54 5.29 -12.44
CA GLY A 103 -0.48 5.85 -11.59
C GLY A 103 -0.94 6.77 -10.45
N ASN A 104 -1.87 7.69 -10.70
CA ASN A 104 -2.36 8.63 -9.68
C ASN A 104 -3.19 7.98 -8.57
N GLN A 105 -3.66 6.74 -8.77
CA GLN A 105 -4.45 5.98 -7.80
C GLN A 105 -3.60 5.00 -6.98
N ARG A 106 -2.32 4.82 -7.34
CA ARG A 106 -1.38 3.94 -6.65
C ARG A 106 -0.93 4.56 -5.34
N PHE A 107 -0.62 3.71 -4.36
CA PHE A 107 -0.11 4.20 -3.09
C PHE A 107 1.40 4.49 -3.16
N PRO A 108 1.85 5.75 -3.00
CA PRO A 108 3.27 6.10 -3.08
C PRO A 108 3.98 5.72 -1.77
N PHE A 109 4.31 4.44 -1.61
CA PHE A 109 4.91 3.89 -0.39
C PHE A 109 6.32 4.46 -0.13
N ASP A 110 7.24 4.32 -1.08
CA ASP A 110 8.56 4.98 -1.06
C ASP A 110 9.02 5.23 -2.51
N PRO A 111 8.51 6.30 -3.14
CA PRO A 111 8.85 6.60 -4.53
C PRO A 111 10.36 6.76 -4.72
N GLU A 112 10.90 6.02 -5.68
CA GLU A 112 12.34 6.01 -6.01
C GLU A 112 13.24 5.61 -4.82
N TRP A 113 12.70 4.92 -3.81
CA TRP A 113 13.43 4.47 -2.62
C TRP A 113 14.08 5.62 -1.83
N LYS A 114 13.50 6.83 -1.89
CA LYS A 114 14.06 8.03 -1.28
C LYS A 114 14.13 7.95 0.24
N ILE A 115 13.11 7.38 0.88
CA ILE A 115 13.08 7.21 2.34
C ILE A 115 14.13 6.19 2.76
N LEU A 116 14.24 5.07 2.06
CA LEU A 116 15.27 4.07 2.33
C LEU A 116 16.69 4.65 2.18
N ARG A 117 16.95 5.40 1.10
CA ARG A 117 18.25 6.05 0.86
C ARG A 117 18.62 7.07 1.95
N LEU A 118 17.64 7.75 2.52
CA LEU A 118 17.87 8.68 3.64
C LEU A 118 18.34 7.99 4.94
N MET A 119 18.16 6.66 5.06
CA MET A 119 18.69 5.87 6.18
C MET A 119 20.09 5.31 5.90
N GLU A 120 20.44 5.13 4.62
CA GLU A 120 21.73 4.62 4.19
C GLU A 120 22.84 5.67 4.36
N GLU A 121 22.56 6.94 4.06
CA GLU A 121 23.56 7.99 4.20
C GLU A 121 22.91 9.34 4.54
N ASN A 122 23.32 9.95 5.66
CA ASN A 122 22.89 11.29 6.02
C ASN A 122 23.91 12.02 6.91
N LEU A 123 23.98 13.35 6.77
CA LEU A 123 24.80 14.20 7.64
C LEU A 123 24.23 14.34 9.07
N SER A 124 22.94 14.07 9.25
CA SER A 124 22.22 14.26 10.51
C SER A 124 21.68 12.93 11.04
N ARG A 125 22.18 12.52 12.22
CA ARG A 125 21.65 11.37 12.97
C ARG A 125 20.16 11.52 13.26
N SER A 126 19.73 12.72 13.66
CA SER A 126 18.32 13.00 13.96
C SER A 126 17.43 12.77 12.73
N THR A 127 17.92 13.11 11.54
CA THR A 127 17.21 12.87 10.29
C THR A 127 17.02 11.37 10.06
N ILE A 128 18.06 10.54 10.25
CA ILE A 128 17.95 9.08 10.11
C ILE A 128 16.92 8.50 11.08
N LEU A 129 16.95 8.91 12.35
CA LEU A 129 16.00 8.43 13.36
C LEU A 129 14.54 8.80 13.03
N MET A 130 14.32 10.03 12.55
CA MET A 130 13.00 10.48 12.09
C MET A 130 12.56 9.72 10.84
N THR A 131 13.48 9.45 9.91
CA THR A 131 13.23 8.65 8.70
C THR A 131 12.85 7.22 9.04
N CYS A 132 13.53 6.58 10.00
CA CYS A 132 13.18 5.24 10.50
C CYS A 132 11.75 5.22 11.05
N SER A 133 11.41 6.16 11.92
CA SER A 133 10.07 6.30 12.50
C SER A 133 8.99 6.53 11.42
N THR A 134 9.33 7.34 10.41
CA THR A 134 8.46 7.62 9.27
C THR A 134 8.22 6.37 8.42
N MET A 135 9.26 5.56 8.19
CA MET A 135 9.16 4.32 7.44
C MET A 135 8.32 3.28 8.19
N GLN A 136 8.52 3.13 9.50
CA GLN A 136 7.69 2.25 10.34
C GLN A 136 6.20 2.59 10.21
N LEU A 137 5.84 3.87 10.37
CA LEU A 137 4.45 4.32 10.21
C LEU A 137 3.91 4.08 8.80
N ARG A 138 4.74 4.26 7.77
CA ARG A 138 4.35 3.99 6.37
C ARG A 138 4.12 2.50 6.12
N LEU A 139 4.94 1.63 6.69
CA LEU A 139 4.77 0.17 6.61
C LEU A 139 3.44 -0.26 7.24
N GLU A 140 3.08 0.28 8.40
CA GLU A 140 1.79 0.00 9.05
C GLU A 140 0.60 0.46 8.19
N ARG A 141 0.67 1.67 7.63
CA ARG A 141 -0.37 2.19 6.73
C ARG A 141 -0.48 1.37 5.45
N ALA A 142 0.64 0.90 4.91
CA ALA A 142 0.66 0.03 3.76
C ALA A 142 -0.03 -1.31 4.07
N LEU A 143 0.24 -1.90 5.24
CA LEU A 143 -0.40 -3.13 5.69
C LEU A 143 -1.93 -2.99 5.80
N GLN A 144 -2.41 -1.87 6.33
CA GLN A 144 -3.85 -1.56 6.37
C GLN A 144 -4.44 -1.51 4.96
N ARG A 145 -3.76 -0.87 4.01
CA ARG A 145 -4.20 -0.78 2.61
C ARG A 145 -4.21 -2.14 1.91
N ILE A 146 -3.19 -2.97 2.11
CA ILE A 146 -3.14 -4.34 1.61
C ILE A 146 -4.36 -5.12 2.13
N SER A 147 -4.64 -5.04 3.42
CA SER A 147 -5.78 -5.72 4.04
C SER A 147 -7.12 -5.25 3.45
N ILE A 148 -7.29 -3.94 3.25
CA ILE A 148 -8.49 -3.38 2.61
C ILE A 148 -8.63 -3.88 1.17
N SER A 149 -7.54 -3.91 0.39
CA SER A 149 -7.55 -4.37 -0.99
C SER A 149 -7.87 -5.87 -1.10
N LEU A 150 -7.25 -6.71 -0.28
CA LEU A 150 -7.54 -8.14 -0.23
C LEU A 150 -9.00 -8.41 0.16
N ASN A 151 -9.52 -7.70 1.16
CA ASN A 151 -10.93 -7.79 1.54
C ASN A 151 -11.87 -7.32 0.43
N ALA A 152 -11.50 -6.30 -0.34
CA ALA A 152 -12.29 -5.85 -1.48
C ALA A 152 -12.35 -6.93 -2.58
N ILE A 153 -11.21 -7.56 -2.90
CA ILE A 153 -11.17 -8.69 -3.84
C ILE A 153 -12.04 -9.84 -3.33
N LYS A 154 -11.91 -10.21 -2.05
CA LYS A 154 -12.73 -11.25 -1.42
C LYS A 154 -14.23 -10.95 -1.47
N LYS A 155 -14.63 -9.68 -1.38
CA LYS A 155 -16.05 -9.29 -1.50
C LYS A 155 -16.57 -9.37 -2.92
N VAL A 156 -15.78 -8.94 -3.90
CA VAL A 156 -16.20 -8.91 -5.31
C VAL A 156 -16.27 -10.31 -5.91
N TYR A 157 -15.28 -11.16 -5.59
CA TYR A 157 -15.13 -12.47 -6.20
C TYR A 157 -15.53 -13.63 -5.28
N GLY A 158 -15.66 -13.39 -3.98
CA GLY A 158 -16.06 -14.43 -3.03
C GLY A 158 -17.51 -14.88 -3.21
N HIS A 159 -17.79 -16.08 -2.68
CA HIS A 159 -19.04 -16.83 -2.87
C HIS A 159 -20.27 -16.22 -2.17
N GLY A 160 -20.27 -14.93 -1.82
CA GLY A 160 -21.34 -14.24 -1.08
C GLY A 160 -21.77 -12.90 -1.69
N GLY A 161 -21.39 -12.59 -2.93
CA GLY A 161 -21.56 -11.26 -3.53
C GLY A 161 -22.47 -11.15 -4.75
N LEU A 162 -23.28 -12.18 -5.07
CA LEU A 162 -24.15 -12.12 -6.26
C LEU A 162 -25.30 -11.09 -6.17
N ASP A 163 -25.53 -10.44 -5.02
CA ASP A 163 -26.66 -9.52 -4.82
C ASP A 163 -26.30 -8.05 -4.51
N THR A 164 -25.03 -7.61 -4.58
CA THR A 164 -24.68 -6.23 -4.14
C THR A 164 -23.72 -5.45 -5.04
N LEU A 165 -23.53 -5.86 -6.29
CA LEU A 165 -22.77 -5.04 -7.25
C LEU A 165 -23.55 -3.83 -7.81
N SER A 166 -24.87 -3.75 -7.63
CA SER A 166 -25.67 -2.61 -8.11
C SER A 166 -25.81 -1.44 -7.10
N SER A 167 -25.43 -1.61 -5.84
CA SER A 167 -25.74 -0.64 -4.77
C SER A 167 -24.56 0.21 -4.29
N LEU A 168 -23.32 -0.11 -4.65
CA LEU A 168 -22.12 0.59 -4.16
C LEU A 168 -21.62 1.72 -5.06
N GLU A 169 -21.96 1.72 -6.36
CA GLU A 169 -21.60 2.81 -7.28
C GLU A 169 -22.71 3.88 -7.42
N SER A 170 -23.92 3.65 -6.90
CA SER A 170 -25.09 4.46 -7.23
C SER A 170 -25.19 5.84 -6.54
N THR A 171 -24.32 6.18 -5.57
CA THR A 171 -24.39 7.51 -4.91
C THR A 171 -23.11 8.32 -4.92
N ARG A 172 -21.97 7.75 -5.32
CA ARG A 172 -20.68 8.47 -5.26
C ARG A 172 -20.16 8.93 -6.61
N ASP A 173 -20.39 8.15 -7.67
CA ASP A 173 -19.93 8.51 -9.01
C ASP A 173 -20.93 9.36 -9.78
N SER A 174 -22.24 9.22 -9.54
CA SER A 174 -23.25 10.11 -10.15
C SER A 174 -23.09 11.56 -9.68
N VAL A 175 -22.89 11.77 -8.38
CA VAL A 175 -22.75 13.13 -7.79
C VAL A 175 -21.39 13.76 -8.09
N ARG A 176 -20.32 12.98 -8.31
CA ARG A 176 -19.01 13.53 -8.75
C ARG A 176 -18.88 13.65 -10.26
N SER A 177 -19.69 12.94 -11.04
CA SER A 177 -19.76 13.11 -12.48
C SER A 177 -20.50 14.40 -12.86
N GLU A 178 -21.49 14.84 -12.07
CA GLU A 178 -22.22 16.10 -12.33
C GLU A 178 -21.49 17.36 -11.86
N PHE A 179 -20.59 17.24 -10.88
CA PHE A 179 -19.98 18.39 -10.20
C PHE A 179 -18.45 18.28 -10.16
N GLY A 180 -17.77 19.36 -10.53
CA GLY A 180 -16.31 19.50 -10.47
C GLY A 180 -15.61 19.52 -11.83
N GLN A 181 -16.35 19.79 -12.91
CA GLN A 181 -15.77 19.93 -14.27
C GLN A 181 -15.64 21.39 -14.71
N GLU A 182 -16.27 22.34 -14.01
CA GLU A 182 -16.28 23.76 -14.37
C GLU A 182 -15.73 24.69 -13.25
N GLU A 183 -15.56 25.98 -13.57
CA GLU A 183 -15.09 26.98 -12.60
C GLU A 183 -16.00 27.08 -11.37
N GLY A 184 -15.41 27.28 -10.20
CA GLY A 184 -16.08 27.11 -8.90
C GLY A 184 -17.34 27.95 -8.67
N LYS A 185 -17.56 29.05 -9.40
CA LYS A 185 -18.81 29.83 -9.33
C LYS A 185 -19.99 29.12 -10.00
N VAL A 186 -19.74 28.37 -11.06
CA VAL A 186 -20.78 27.64 -11.80
C VAL A 186 -21.18 26.37 -11.04
N GLU A 187 -20.19 25.70 -10.44
CA GLU A 187 -20.40 24.54 -9.56
C GLU A 187 -21.23 24.91 -8.32
N LEU A 188 -20.97 26.07 -7.72
CA LEU A 188 -21.76 26.59 -6.61
C LEU A 188 -23.21 26.90 -7.03
N GLY A 189 -23.40 27.45 -8.23
CA GLY A 189 -24.73 27.72 -8.80
C GLY A 189 -25.54 26.44 -9.03
N LYS A 190 -24.91 25.39 -9.55
CA LYS A 190 -25.52 24.06 -9.72
C LYS A 190 -25.92 23.43 -8.37
N LEU A 191 -25.08 23.60 -7.34
CA LEU A 191 -25.37 23.14 -5.98
C LEU A 191 -26.59 23.84 -5.36
N LEU A 192 -26.72 25.16 -5.58
CA LEU A 192 -27.84 25.96 -5.06
C LEU A 192 -29.15 25.72 -5.81
N ALA A 193 -29.07 25.32 -7.08
CA ALA A 193 -30.24 25.05 -7.92
C ALA A 193 -30.78 23.60 -7.80
N ARG A 194 -30.25 22.78 -6.87
CA ARG A 194 -30.73 21.39 -6.72
C ARG A 194 -32.20 21.39 -6.26
N PRO A 195 -33.07 20.60 -6.91
CA PRO A 195 -34.49 20.52 -6.55
C PRO A 195 -34.71 20.04 -5.10
N ASP A 196 -33.75 19.30 -4.53
CA ASP A 196 -33.76 18.83 -3.14
C ASP A 196 -33.73 19.97 -2.10
N TYR A 197 -33.21 21.16 -2.48
CA TYR A 197 -33.21 22.36 -1.62
C TYR A 197 -34.45 23.23 -1.81
N ALA A 198 -35.22 23.03 -2.88
CA ALA A 198 -36.45 23.77 -3.16
C ALA A 198 -37.68 23.20 -2.44
N ALA A 199 -37.57 21.98 -1.88
CA ALA A 199 -38.58 21.38 -1.03
C ALA A 199 -38.33 21.69 0.45
N LYS A 200 -38.50 22.97 0.83
CA LYS A 200 -38.82 23.39 2.20
C LYS A 200 -39.57 24.71 2.20
#